data_AF-A0A3E0C8J4-F1
#
_entry.id   AF-A0A3E0C8J4-F1
#
_cell.length_a   1.000
_cell.length_b   1.000
_cell.length_c   1.000
_cell.angle_alpha   90.00
_cell.angle_beta   90.00
_cell.angle_gamma   90.00
#
_symmetry.space_group_name_H-M   'P 1'
#
loop_
_entity.id
_entity.type
_entity.pdbx_description
1 polymer ?
#
loop_
_entity_poly.entity_id
_entity_poly.type
_entity_poly.pdbx_seq_one_letter_code
_entity_poly.pdbx_strand_id
1 'polypeptide(L)'
;MTKRPEEIALMAESGQLLAEVFGYLDQMSLVGMSTMQVNDLIDSLIVNELKARPASKGQYGFAYALNSSRNNVVCHGVPSTTDILQSGDIVNFDITLEKNGYIADSSKTYLVGEVSPLAKRLVQVTYEAMWKGIKAVRPGARLGDVGHAIERHARRNGYSVVREYCGHGIGREMHEEPQVLHWGNADGFVVAGRHGVHHRTHDQPGATFCSNRRRRLDRGHARWATVGAV
;
A
#
# COMPACT_ATOMS: atom_id res chain seq x y z
N MET A 1 -11.41 -1.82 -16.31
CA MET A 1 -11.65 -0.79 -17.35
C MET A 1 -10.30 -0.19 -17.71
N THR A 2 -9.97 -0.05 -18.99
CA THR A 2 -8.70 0.62 -19.38
C THR A 2 -8.89 2.13 -19.28
N LYS A 3 -8.02 2.81 -18.53
CA LYS A 3 -8.05 4.26 -18.34
C LYS A 3 -7.64 4.98 -19.63
N ARG A 4 -8.30 6.09 -19.95
CA ARG A 4 -7.96 6.95 -21.09
C ARG A 4 -6.74 7.83 -20.75
N PRO A 5 -5.98 8.33 -21.74
CA PRO A 5 -4.76 9.11 -21.48
C PRO A 5 -4.95 10.30 -20.51
N GLU A 6 -6.08 10.99 -20.60
CA GLU A 6 -6.39 12.11 -19.70
C GLU A 6 -6.72 11.66 -18.28
N GLU A 7 -7.30 10.48 -18.10
CA GLU A 7 -7.52 9.89 -16.78
C GLU A 7 -6.19 9.50 -16.15
N ILE A 8 -5.27 8.94 -16.96
CA ILE A 8 -3.91 8.61 -16.53
C ILE A 8 -3.15 9.86 -16.08
N ALA A 9 -3.30 10.99 -16.79
CA ALA A 9 -2.66 12.25 -16.41
C ALA A 9 -3.15 12.76 -15.04
N LEU A 10 -4.46 12.67 -14.77
CA LEU A 10 -5.04 13.07 -13.47
C LEU A 10 -4.64 12.11 -12.33
N MET A 11 -4.54 10.81 -12.63
CA MET A 11 -3.99 9.83 -11.69
C MET A 11 -2.51 10.12 -11.38
N ALA A 12 -1.73 10.49 -12.38
CA ALA A 12 -0.32 10.85 -12.21
C ALA A 12 -0.15 12.12 -11.35
N GLU A 13 -1.01 13.13 -11.53
CA GLU A 13 -1.04 14.32 -10.66
C GLU A 13 -1.31 13.92 -9.20
N SER A 14 -2.32 13.08 -8.96
CA SER A 14 -2.64 12.58 -7.61
C SER A 14 -1.49 11.79 -7.01
N GLY A 15 -0.83 10.95 -7.81
CA GLY A 15 0.34 10.17 -7.39
C GLY A 15 1.55 11.05 -7.08
N GLN A 16 1.79 12.11 -7.85
CA GLN A 16 2.85 13.08 -7.57
C GLN A 16 2.62 13.79 -6.24
N LEU A 17 1.40 14.27 -5.98
CA LEU A 17 1.06 14.89 -4.69
C LEU A 17 1.23 13.91 -3.53
N LEU A 18 0.84 12.64 -3.71
CA LEU A 18 1.05 11.62 -2.69
C LEU A 18 2.55 11.35 -2.44
N ALA A 19 3.38 11.36 -3.48
CA ALA A 19 4.83 11.26 -3.34
C ALA A 19 5.42 12.47 -2.57
N GLU A 20 4.87 13.68 -2.74
CA GLU A 20 5.26 14.84 -1.93
C GLU A 20 4.93 14.65 -0.44
N VAL A 21 3.79 14.02 -0.11
CA VAL A 21 3.44 13.66 1.27
C VAL A 21 4.48 12.69 1.86
N PHE A 22 4.90 11.67 1.13
CA PHE A 22 5.97 10.76 1.59
C PHE A 22 7.32 11.47 1.68
N GLY A 23 7.62 12.41 0.77
CA GLY A 23 8.82 13.25 0.84
C GLY A 23 8.86 14.13 2.08
N TYR A 24 7.70 14.62 2.55
CA TYR A 24 7.57 15.33 3.82
C TYR A 24 7.79 14.41 5.02
N LEU A 25 7.15 13.23 5.04
CA LEU A 25 7.34 12.23 6.10
C LEU A 25 8.80 11.76 6.22
N ASP A 26 9.52 11.65 5.11
CA ASP A 26 10.93 11.24 5.07
C ASP A 26 11.87 12.19 5.82
N GLN A 27 11.44 13.44 6.05
CA GLN A 27 12.22 14.45 6.77
C GLN A 27 11.87 14.52 8.26
N MET A 28 10.84 13.79 8.70
CA MET A 28 10.34 13.87 10.08
C MET A 28 11.09 12.94 11.03
N SER A 29 11.45 13.46 12.20
CA SER A 29 11.84 12.62 13.34
C SER A 29 10.60 12.04 14.01
N LEU A 30 10.30 10.77 13.73
CA LEU A 30 9.11 10.10 14.26
C LEU A 30 9.20 9.72 15.75
N VAL A 31 10.41 9.63 16.32
CA VAL A 31 10.60 9.24 17.73
C VAL A 31 9.89 10.23 18.66
N GLY A 32 9.05 9.71 19.54
CA GLY A 32 8.29 10.50 20.52
C GLY A 32 6.96 11.05 19.99
N MET A 33 6.66 10.90 18.70
CA MET A 33 5.36 11.28 18.15
C MET A 33 4.31 10.19 18.40
N SER A 34 3.10 10.59 18.78
CA SER A 34 1.92 9.73 18.66
C SER A 34 1.58 9.51 17.18
N THR A 35 0.98 8.37 16.85
CA THR A 35 0.48 8.14 15.49
C THR A 35 -0.63 9.13 15.09
N MET A 36 -1.37 9.68 16.05
CA MET A 36 -2.33 10.76 15.80
C MET A 36 -1.65 12.07 15.40
N GLN A 37 -0.54 12.46 16.04
CA GLN A 37 0.19 13.66 15.64
C GLN A 37 0.69 13.56 14.20
N VAL A 38 1.16 12.37 13.78
CA VAL A 38 1.55 12.15 12.38
C VAL A 38 0.33 12.28 11.47
N ASN A 39 -0.81 11.67 11.82
CA ASN A 39 -2.06 11.82 11.08
C ASN A 39 -2.46 13.29 10.89
N ASP A 40 -2.44 14.09 11.95
CA ASP A 40 -2.94 15.46 11.92
C ASP A 40 -2.04 16.37 11.06
N LEU A 41 -0.72 16.16 11.11
CA LEU A 41 0.23 16.85 10.24
C LEU A 41 -0.01 16.51 8.76
N ILE A 42 -0.23 15.24 8.45
CA ILE A 42 -0.47 14.77 7.08
C ILE A 42 -1.85 15.22 6.56
N ASP A 43 -2.89 15.17 7.40
CA ASP A 43 -4.22 15.72 7.06
C ASP A 43 -4.10 17.21 6.71
N SER A 44 -3.37 17.98 7.53
CA SER A 44 -3.14 19.40 7.29
C SER A 44 -2.35 19.65 6.00
N LEU A 45 -1.26 18.92 5.75
CA LEU A 45 -0.47 19.04 4.52
C LEU A 45 -1.35 18.79 3.28
N ILE A 46 -2.09 17.68 3.27
CA ILE A 46 -2.95 17.29 2.14
C ILE A 46 -4.03 18.34 1.87
N VAL A 47 -4.73 18.80 2.91
CA VAL A 47 -5.87 19.72 2.77
C VAL A 47 -5.40 21.16 2.52
N ASN A 48 -4.48 21.65 3.33
CA ASN A 48 -4.15 23.07 3.40
C ASN A 48 -3.07 23.47 2.41
N GLU A 49 -2.10 22.59 2.13
CA GLU A 49 -0.98 22.93 1.23
C GLU A 49 -1.21 22.35 -0.17
N LEU A 50 -1.45 21.04 -0.28
CA LEU A 50 -1.62 20.36 -1.57
C LEU A 50 -3.01 20.60 -2.22
N LYS A 51 -3.93 21.19 -1.46
CA LYS A 51 -5.32 21.44 -1.88
C LYS A 51 -5.97 20.18 -2.44
N ALA A 52 -5.76 19.06 -1.76
CA ALA A 52 -6.26 17.73 -2.11
C ALA A 52 -7.12 17.18 -0.97
N ARG A 53 -7.73 16.01 -1.18
CA ARG A 53 -8.57 15.36 -0.17
C ARG A 53 -7.88 14.09 0.34
N PRO A 54 -7.80 13.85 1.66
CA PRO A 54 -7.39 12.55 2.18
C PRO A 54 -8.48 11.51 1.88
N ALA A 55 -8.22 10.59 0.95
CA ALA A 55 -9.29 9.79 0.36
C ALA A 55 -9.88 8.76 1.33
N SER A 56 -9.08 8.29 2.31
CA SER A 56 -9.50 7.38 3.39
C SER A 56 -10.49 8.02 4.35
N LYS A 57 -10.47 9.35 4.50
CA LYS A 57 -11.34 10.07 5.44
C LYS A 57 -12.79 10.05 4.94
N GLY A 58 -13.69 9.50 5.75
CA GLY A 58 -15.10 9.25 5.43
C GLY A 58 -15.35 7.93 4.71
N GLN A 59 -14.32 7.29 4.15
CA GLN A 59 -14.47 6.04 3.42
C GLN A 59 -14.74 4.89 4.38
N TYR A 60 -15.85 4.17 4.19
CA TYR A 60 -16.30 3.07 5.07
C TYR A 60 -16.37 3.44 6.57
N GLY A 61 -16.61 4.72 6.88
CA GLY A 61 -16.62 5.23 8.26
C GLY A 61 -15.23 5.38 8.90
N PHE A 62 -14.15 5.33 8.13
CA PHE A 62 -12.81 5.64 8.61
C PHE A 62 -12.62 7.15 8.79
N ALA A 63 -12.08 7.59 9.93
CA ALA A 63 -12.11 9.01 10.32
C ALA A 63 -10.82 9.78 10.04
N TYR A 64 -9.77 9.11 9.56
CA TYR A 64 -8.40 9.62 9.57
C TYR A 64 -7.81 9.72 8.16
N ALA A 65 -6.77 10.54 8.01
CA ALA A 65 -6.09 10.74 6.74
C ALA A 65 -5.18 9.57 6.38
N LEU A 66 -4.67 8.87 7.39
CA LEU A 66 -3.78 7.73 7.20
C LEU A 66 -4.10 6.57 8.13
N ASN A 67 -3.67 5.38 7.73
CA ASN A 67 -3.55 4.22 8.60
C ASN A 67 -2.12 4.14 9.18
N SER A 68 -2.00 3.77 10.45
CA SER A 68 -0.72 3.65 11.15
C SER A 68 -0.54 2.25 11.74
N SER A 69 0.18 1.40 11.03
CA SER A 69 0.35 -0.01 11.38
C SER A 69 1.71 -0.23 12.02
N ARG A 70 1.75 -0.10 13.34
CA ARG A 70 2.97 -0.25 14.16
C ARG A 70 3.26 -1.72 14.46
N ASN A 71 4.51 -2.13 14.28
CA ASN A 71 5.06 -3.43 14.67
C ASN A 71 4.24 -4.64 14.16
N ASN A 72 3.47 -5.29 15.03
CA ASN A 72 2.72 -6.49 14.71
C ASN A 72 1.35 -6.22 14.07
N VAL A 73 0.97 -4.95 13.91
CA VAL A 73 -0.24 -4.57 13.17
C VAL A 73 0.04 -4.71 11.68
N VAL A 74 -0.72 -5.58 11.01
CA VAL A 74 -0.49 -5.94 9.60
C VAL A 74 -0.83 -4.77 8.66
N CYS A 75 -2.06 -4.28 8.73
CA CYS A 75 -2.55 -3.10 8.01
C CYS A 75 -3.75 -2.51 8.77
N HIS A 76 -4.29 -1.38 8.29
CA HIS A 76 -5.49 -0.73 8.83
C HIS A 76 -5.40 -0.29 10.30
N GLY A 77 -4.18 -0.11 10.82
CA GLY A 77 -3.99 0.51 12.12
C GLY A 77 -4.66 1.88 12.17
N VAL A 78 -5.35 2.16 13.28
CA VAL A 78 -6.06 3.42 13.48
C VAL A 78 -5.13 4.36 14.26
N PRO A 79 -4.86 5.58 13.78
CA PRO A 79 -4.10 6.57 14.55
C PRO A 79 -4.64 6.76 15.96
N SER A 80 -3.74 6.90 16.92
CA SER A 80 -4.05 6.99 18.35
C SER A 80 -3.16 8.01 19.03
N THR A 81 -3.72 8.76 19.98
CA THR A 81 -2.99 9.74 20.79
C THR A 81 -2.08 9.07 21.82
N THR A 82 -2.32 7.80 22.15
CA THR A 82 -1.55 7.03 23.14
C THR A 82 -0.48 6.15 22.52
N ASP A 83 -0.57 5.88 21.22
CA ASP A 83 0.40 5.05 20.52
C ASP A 83 1.62 5.89 20.14
N ILE A 84 2.52 6.05 21.12
CA ILE A 84 3.76 6.81 20.95
C ILE A 84 4.81 5.96 20.26
N LEU A 85 5.36 6.46 19.15
CA LEU A 85 6.45 5.86 18.40
C LEU A 85 7.76 5.97 19.19
N GLN A 86 8.44 4.84 19.34
CA GLN A 86 9.66 4.70 20.12
C GLN A 86 10.81 4.23 19.23
N SER A 87 12.04 4.55 19.63
CA SER A 87 13.22 3.97 18.99
C SER A 87 13.14 2.45 19.06
N GLY A 88 13.31 1.78 17.92
CA GLY A 88 13.17 0.34 17.80
C GLY A 88 11.92 -0.12 17.06
N ASP A 89 10.92 0.75 16.91
CA ASP A 89 9.70 0.45 16.18
C ASP A 89 9.91 0.42 14.67
N ILE A 90 9.08 -0.39 14.00
CA ILE A 90 8.73 -0.16 12.60
C ILE A 90 7.27 0.26 12.52
N VAL A 91 6.95 1.20 11.64
CA VAL A 91 5.57 1.67 11.43
C VAL A 91 5.30 1.85 9.96
N ASN A 92 4.25 1.22 9.46
CA ASN A 92 3.74 1.49 8.11
C ASN A 92 2.70 2.62 8.17
N PHE A 93 2.90 3.63 7.33
CA PHE A 93 1.89 4.64 7.05
C PHE A 93 1.31 4.39 5.67
N ASP A 94 0.00 4.22 5.61
CA ASP A 94 -0.78 3.97 4.40
C ASP A 94 -1.74 5.14 4.20
N ILE A 95 -1.60 5.80 3.04
CA ILE A 95 -2.15 7.11 2.74
C ILE A 95 -2.81 7.03 1.37
N THR A 96 -4.05 7.48 1.31
CA THR A 96 -4.75 7.69 0.06
C THR A 96 -5.07 9.17 -0.11
N LEU A 97 -4.85 9.68 -1.31
CA LEU A 97 -5.03 11.09 -1.66
C LEU A 97 -5.85 11.20 -2.93
N GLU A 98 -6.85 12.07 -2.92
CA GLU A 98 -7.66 12.38 -4.11
C GLU A 98 -7.41 13.80 -4.59
N LYS A 99 -7.12 13.93 -5.90
CA LYS A 99 -7.09 15.21 -6.61
C LYS A 99 -7.89 15.08 -7.90
N ASN A 100 -8.72 16.09 -8.20
CA ASN A 100 -9.48 16.16 -9.45
C ASN A 100 -10.35 14.91 -9.73
N GLY A 101 -10.86 14.24 -8.69
CA GLY A 101 -11.71 13.06 -8.79
C GLY A 101 -10.97 11.73 -9.01
N TYR A 102 -9.64 11.71 -8.89
CA TYR A 102 -8.82 10.49 -8.97
C TYR A 102 -8.02 10.29 -7.70
N ILE A 103 -7.93 9.03 -7.28
CA ILE A 103 -7.29 8.61 -6.05
C ILE A 103 -5.93 7.98 -6.38
N ALA A 104 -4.92 8.37 -5.61
CA ALA A 104 -3.66 7.66 -5.46
C ALA A 104 -3.60 7.00 -4.08
N ASP A 105 -2.92 5.86 -4.01
CA ASP A 105 -2.77 5.05 -2.80
C ASP A 105 -1.34 4.51 -2.77
N SER A 106 -0.70 4.68 -1.63
CA SER A 106 0.67 4.26 -1.36
C SER A 106 0.86 4.10 0.15
N SER A 107 1.77 3.20 0.54
CA SER A 107 2.22 3.03 1.91
C SER A 107 3.70 2.72 2.03
N LYS A 108 4.31 3.25 3.09
CA LYS A 108 5.74 3.05 3.38
C LYS A 108 5.95 2.64 4.82
N THR A 109 6.85 1.68 5.02
CA THR A 109 7.29 1.27 6.36
C THR A 109 8.54 2.05 6.76
N TYR A 110 8.43 2.80 7.85
CA TYR A 110 9.51 3.58 8.44
C TYR A 110 10.20 2.83 9.56
N LEU A 111 11.52 3.05 9.66
CA LEU A 111 12.35 2.61 10.78
C LEU A 111 12.41 3.76 11.78
N VAL A 112 11.90 3.57 13.00
CA VAL A 112 11.85 4.63 14.01
C VAL A 112 13.09 4.52 14.90
N GLY A 113 13.98 5.52 14.80
CA GLY A 113 15.24 5.53 15.54
C GLY A 113 16.14 4.32 15.22
N GLU A 114 16.80 3.78 16.24
CA GLU A 114 17.64 2.59 16.11
C GLU A 114 16.81 1.31 16.21
N VAL A 115 16.61 0.66 15.06
CA VAL A 115 15.85 -0.59 14.94
C VAL A 115 16.75 -1.83 14.89
N SER A 116 16.22 -2.97 15.34
CA SER A 116 16.97 -4.23 15.33
C SER A 116 17.34 -4.70 13.91
N PRO A 117 18.45 -5.45 13.73
CA PRO A 117 18.81 -6.03 12.44
C PRO A 117 17.69 -6.89 11.81
N LEU A 118 16.90 -7.58 12.64
CA LEU A 118 15.77 -8.39 12.19
C LEU A 118 14.65 -7.51 11.61
N ALA A 119 14.36 -6.37 12.23
CA ALA A 119 13.38 -5.41 11.74
C ALA A 119 13.86 -4.74 10.45
N LYS A 120 15.13 -4.30 10.38
CA LYS A 120 15.74 -3.78 9.14
C LYS A 120 15.60 -4.78 8.00
N ARG A 121 15.92 -6.05 8.25
CA ARG A 121 15.81 -7.13 7.27
C ARG A 121 14.37 -7.36 6.80
N LEU A 122 13.39 -7.36 7.72
CA LEU A 122 11.98 -7.52 7.36
C LEU A 122 11.50 -6.41 6.42
N VAL A 123 11.80 -5.15 6.75
CA VAL A 123 11.42 -4.00 5.93
C VAL A 123 12.09 -4.06 4.56
N GLN A 124 13.38 -4.36 4.52
CA GLN A 124 14.15 -4.50 3.28
C GLN A 124 13.60 -5.62 2.38
N VAL A 125 13.36 -6.81 2.92
CA VAL A 125 12.86 -7.95 2.14
C VAL A 125 11.44 -7.70 1.63
N THR A 126 10.60 -7.02 2.42
CA THR A 126 9.27 -6.60 2.00
C THR A 126 9.35 -5.64 0.81
N TYR A 127 10.21 -4.63 0.87
CA TYR A 127 10.44 -3.67 -0.20
C TYR A 127 10.98 -4.34 -1.48
N GLU A 128 11.91 -5.29 -1.34
CA GLU A 128 12.40 -6.07 -2.46
C GLU A 128 11.30 -6.94 -3.09
N ALA A 129 10.48 -7.61 -2.28
CA ALA A 129 9.38 -8.45 -2.75
C ALA A 129 8.37 -7.62 -3.57
N MET A 130 8.01 -6.43 -3.08
CA MET A 130 7.19 -5.46 -3.81
C MET A 130 7.77 -5.18 -5.20
N TRP A 131 9.06 -4.82 -5.29
CA TRP A 131 9.71 -4.53 -6.56
C TRP A 131 9.80 -5.75 -7.48
N LYS A 132 9.90 -6.97 -6.93
CA LYS A 132 9.79 -8.20 -7.75
C LYS A 132 8.39 -8.33 -8.36
N GLY A 133 7.35 -8.02 -7.60
CA GLY A 133 5.97 -7.95 -8.08
C GLY A 133 5.79 -6.91 -9.19
N ILE A 134 6.22 -5.66 -8.95
CA ILE A 134 6.15 -4.56 -9.94
C ILE A 134 6.86 -4.95 -11.25
N LYS A 135 8.06 -5.54 -11.16
CA LYS A 135 8.83 -5.99 -12.34
C LYS A 135 8.18 -7.12 -13.14
N ALA A 136 7.21 -7.83 -12.56
CA ALA A 136 6.44 -8.84 -13.27
C ALA A 136 5.29 -8.24 -14.10
N VAL A 137 4.90 -6.99 -13.84
CA VAL A 137 3.84 -6.29 -14.57
C VAL A 137 4.34 -5.90 -15.95
N ARG A 138 3.73 -6.48 -16.98
CA ARG A 138 4.00 -6.17 -18.40
C ARG A 138 2.88 -6.68 -19.30
N PRO A 139 2.83 -6.24 -20.56
CA PRO A 139 2.03 -6.86 -21.60
C PRO A 139 2.11 -8.40 -21.69
N GLY A 140 0.95 -9.07 -21.67
CA GLY A 140 0.78 -10.52 -21.63
C GLY A 140 0.94 -11.21 -20.27
N ALA A 141 1.36 -10.51 -19.21
CA ALA A 141 1.52 -11.13 -17.87
C ALA A 141 0.16 -11.40 -17.19
N ARG A 142 0.16 -12.35 -16.25
CA ARG A 142 -1.00 -12.70 -15.40
C ARG A 142 -0.85 -12.11 -14.01
N LEU A 143 -1.98 -11.86 -13.33
CA LEU A 143 -1.96 -11.40 -11.93
C LEU A 143 -1.28 -12.41 -10.99
N GLY A 144 -1.40 -13.71 -11.29
CA GLY A 144 -0.69 -14.77 -10.54
C GLY A 144 0.84 -14.67 -10.63
N ASP A 145 1.39 -14.11 -11.71
CA ASP A 145 2.85 -13.92 -11.86
C ASP A 145 3.40 -12.93 -10.84
N VAL A 146 2.60 -11.92 -10.52
CA VAL A 146 2.92 -10.88 -9.55
C VAL A 146 2.95 -11.46 -8.13
N GLY A 147 1.89 -12.16 -7.74
CA GLY A 147 1.82 -12.84 -6.45
C GLY A 147 2.90 -13.91 -6.29
N HIS A 148 3.19 -14.67 -7.35
CA HIS A 148 4.27 -15.64 -7.36
C HIS A 148 5.64 -14.99 -7.14
N ALA A 149 5.93 -13.87 -7.81
CA ALA A 149 7.20 -13.15 -7.67
C ALA A 149 7.42 -12.64 -6.23
N ILE A 150 6.36 -12.09 -5.62
CA ILE A 150 6.35 -11.61 -4.23
C ILE A 150 6.59 -12.78 -3.26
N GLU A 151 5.73 -13.81 -3.29
CA GLU A 151 5.77 -14.93 -2.33
C GLU A 151 7.08 -15.72 -2.44
N ARG A 152 7.61 -15.91 -3.66
CA ARG A 152 8.89 -16.57 -3.87
C ARG A 152 10.05 -15.82 -3.21
N HIS A 153 10.07 -14.49 -3.30
CA HIS A 153 11.13 -13.67 -2.68
C HIS A 153 11.03 -13.68 -1.15
N ALA A 154 9.81 -13.52 -0.61
CA ALA A 154 9.56 -13.58 0.83
C ALA A 154 9.97 -14.93 1.43
N ARG A 155 9.51 -16.04 0.84
CA ARG A 155 9.81 -17.40 1.32
C ARG A 155 11.29 -17.75 1.28
N ARG A 156 12.00 -17.35 0.22
CA ARG A 156 13.46 -17.53 0.11
C ARG A 156 14.23 -16.84 1.22
N ASN A 157 13.66 -15.79 1.81
CA ASN A 157 14.23 -15.05 2.91
C ASN A 157 13.70 -15.47 4.29
N GLY A 158 12.88 -16.53 4.37
CA GLY A 158 12.33 -17.06 5.62
C GLY A 158 11.08 -16.34 6.13
N TYR A 159 10.38 -15.59 5.27
CA TYR A 159 9.14 -14.89 5.62
C TYR A 159 7.91 -15.50 4.95
N SER A 160 6.74 -15.31 5.55
CA SER A 160 5.43 -15.64 4.97
C SER A 160 4.78 -14.40 4.36
N VAL A 161 3.69 -14.61 3.62
CA VAL A 161 2.86 -13.55 3.03
C VAL A 161 1.47 -13.61 3.63
N VAL A 162 0.93 -12.44 3.97
CA VAL A 162 -0.46 -12.26 4.45
C VAL A 162 -1.43 -12.61 3.31
N ARG A 163 -2.48 -13.39 3.60
CA ARG A 163 -3.39 -13.91 2.56
C ARG A 163 -4.77 -13.27 2.57
N GLU A 164 -5.12 -12.63 3.66
CA GLU A 164 -6.43 -12.04 3.93
C GLU A 164 -6.63 -10.69 3.24
N TYR A 165 -5.54 -10.11 2.73
CA TYR A 165 -5.52 -8.83 2.04
C TYR A 165 -4.85 -8.96 0.66
N CYS A 166 -5.31 -8.15 -0.29
CA CYS A 166 -4.81 -8.09 -1.66
C CYS A 166 -4.66 -6.63 -2.10
N GLY A 167 -3.83 -6.40 -3.11
CA GLY A 167 -3.87 -5.17 -3.90
C GLY A 167 -5.15 -5.05 -4.71
N HIS A 168 -5.34 -3.92 -5.35
CA HIS A 168 -6.55 -3.59 -6.09
C HIS A 168 -6.27 -2.64 -7.25
N GLY A 169 -7.22 -2.56 -8.18
CA GLY A 169 -7.28 -1.44 -9.12
C GLY A 169 -7.62 -0.15 -8.37
N ILE A 170 -7.19 0.98 -8.92
CA ILE A 170 -7.48 2.30 -8.36
C ILE A 170 -7.84 3.30 -9.46
N GLY A 171 -8.66 4.28 -9.11
CA GLY A 171 -9.07 5.32 -10.03
C GLY A 171 -10.00 6.32 -9.38
N ARG A 172 -11.27 6.30 -9.77
CA ARG A 172 -12.30 7.17 -9.16
C ARG A 172 -12.83 6.55 -7.86
N GLU A 173 -12.79 5.23 -7.78
CA GLU A 173 -13.05 4.50 -6.54
C GLU A 173 -11.72 4.04 -5.92
N MET A 174 -11.70 3.97 -4.59
CA MET A 174 -10.51 3.54 -3.85
C MET A 174 -10.15 2.08 -4.16
N HIS A 175 -11.16 1.23 -4.34
CA HIS A 175 -10.98 -0.19 -4.62
C HIS A 175 -11.76 -0.58 -5.88
N GLU A 176 -11.08 -0.62 -7.02
CA GLU A 176 -11.60 -1.12 -8.30
C GLU A 176 -11.04 -2.53 -8.61
N GLU A 177 -11.63 -3.25 -9.56
CA GLU A 177 -10.99 -4.45 -10.12
C GLU A 177 -9.73 -4.06 -10.93
N PRO A 178 -8.70 -4.93 -10.99
CA PRO A 178 -8.67 -6.29 -10.47
C PRO A 178 -8.18 -6.39 -9.02
N GLN A 179 -8.57 -7.45 -8.31
CA GLN A 179 -7.87 -7.88 -7.10
C GLN A 179 -6.51 -8.50 -7.45
N VAL A 180 -5.45 -8.05 -6.77
CA VAL A 180 -4.06 -8.51 -7.01
C VAL A 180 -3.54 -9.23 -5.78
N LEU A 181 -3.44 -10.56 -5.84
CA LEU A 181 -2.94 -11.36 -4.73
C LEU A 181 -1.42 -11.24 -4.58
N HIS A 182 -0.94 -11.25 -3.34
CA HIS A 182 0.49 -11.24 -3.00
C HIS A 182 1.14 -12.63 -3.00
N TRP A 183 0.38 -13.65 -3.42
CA TRP A 183 0.78 -15.05 -3.47
C TRP A 183 0.18 -15.71 -4.72
N GLY A 184 0.78 -16.81 -5.17
CA GLY A 184 0.33 -17.48 -6.37
C GLY A 184 1.37 -18.42 -6.99
N ASN A 185 0.93 -19.16 -7.99
CA ASN A 185 1.80 -19.98 -8.82
C ASN A 185 2.11 -19.21 -10.11
N ALA A 186 3.37 -19.26 -10.58
CA ALA A 186 3.63 -19.09 -11.99
C ALA A 186 2.72 -20.09 -12.71
N ASP A 187 1.88 -19.61 -13.64
CA ASP A 187 0.84 -20.38 -14.35
C ASP A 187 -0.56 -20.46 -13.66
N GLY A 188 -0.76 -19.87 -12.48
CA GLY A 188 -2.04 -19.85 -11.75
C GLY A 188 -3.05 -18.78 -12.21
N PHE A 189 -4.32 -19.19 -12.36
CA PHE A 189 -5.56 -18.48 -12.73
C PHE A 189 -5.54 -17.44 -13.87
N VAL A 190 -6.34 -17.73 -14.90
CA VAL A 190 -6.89 -16.78 -15.89
C VAL A 190 -8.10 -16.11 -15.26
N VAL A 191 -8.18 -14.76 -15.27
CA VAL A 191 -9.48 -14.12 -15.09
C VAL A 191 -10.26 -14.33 -16.38
N ALA A 192 -11.19 -15.29 -16.35
CA ALA A 192 -12.25 -15.39 -17.32
C ALA A 192 -13.18 -14.18 -17.15
N GLY A 193 -12.94 -13.12 -17.89
CA GLY A 193 -14.01 -12.20 -18.26
C GLY A 193 -15.00 -12.99 -19.12
N ARG A 194 -16.20 -13.28 -18.60
CA ARG A 194 -17.24 -13.87 -19.44
C ARG A 194 -17.49 -12.98 -20.65
N HIS A 195 -17.48 -13.62 -21.81
CA HIS A 195 -17.59 -13.08 -23.16
C HIS A 195 -16.38 -12.30 -23.69
N GLY A 196 -15.38 -13.09 -24.12
CA GLY A 196 -14.75 -12.90 -25.43
C GLY A 196 -14.07 -11.56 -25.67
N VAL A 197 -12.99 -11.25 -24.96
CA VAL A 197 -11.98 -10.32 -25.46
C VAL A 197 -10.59 -10.77 -25.00
N HIS A 198 -9.68 -10.98 -25.97
CA HIS A 198 -8.26 -11.13 -25.72
C HIS A 198 -7.71 -9.83 -25.11
N HIS A 199 -7.41 -9.81 -23.82
CA HIS A 199 -6.66 -8.72 -23.22
C HIS A 199 -5.22 -9.17 -22.97
N ARG A 200 -4.36 -8.89 -23.95
CA ARG A 200 -2.96 -8.56 -23.68
C ARG A 200 -2.99 -7.35 -22.76
N THR A 201 -2.30 -7.41 -21.63
CA THR A 201 -2.02 -6.20 -20.84
C THR A 201 -1.41 -5.18 -21.83
N HIS A 202 -2.09 -4.08 -22.09
CA HIS A 202 -1.47 -2.88 -22.61
C HIS A 202 -1.32 -1.99 -21.39
N ASP A 203 -0.18 -1.31 -21.26
CA ASP A 203 0.19 -0.40 -20.17
C ASP A 203 -0.96 -0.06 -19.23
N GLN A 204 -1.04 -0.75 -18.09
CA GLN A 204 -1.97 -0.41 -17.02
C GLN A 204 -1.15 0.18 -15.86
N PRO A 205 -1.04 1.51 -15.77
CA PRO A 205 -0.34 2.18 -14.67
C PRO A 205 -1.17 2.27 -13.37
N GLY A 206 -2.14 1.38 -13.12
CA GLY A 206 -3.20 1.58 -12.12
C GLY A 206 -3.41 0.46 -11.09
N ALA A 207 -2.39 -0.36 -10.80
CA ALA A 207 -2.48 -1.37 -9.74
C ALA A 207 -1.66 -0.92 -8.53
N THR A 208 -2.34 -0.66 -7.40
CA THR A 208 -1.67 -0.39 -6.13
C THR A 208 -1.52 -1.69 -5.36
N PHE A 209 -0.32 -1.92 -4.81
CA PHE A 209 0.02 -3.10 -4.01
C PHE A 209 -0.32 -2.95 -2.52
N CYS A 210 -1.17 -1.98 -2.16
CA CYS A 210 -1.58 -1.74 -0.78
C CYS A 210 -2.77 -2.65 -0.41
N SER A 211 -2.74 -3.22 0.78
CA SER A 211 -3.53 -4.41 1.13
C SER A 211 -4.81 -4.05 1.90
N ASN A 212 -5.97 -3.89 1.23
CA ASN A 212 -7.17 -3.33 1.87
C ASN A 212 -8.47 -4.15 1.72
N ARG A 213 -8.75 -5.05 2.70
CA ARG A 213 -10.12 -5.54 3.01
C ARG A 213 -10.22 -6.10 4.43
N ARG A 214 -11.03 -5.49 5.30
CA ARG A 214 -11.24 -5.96 6.70
C ARG A 214 -11.94 -7.32 6.77
N ARG A 215 -11.34 -8.28 7.49
CA ARG A 215 -12.07 -9.21 8.38
C ARG A 215 -11.36 -9.23 9.74
N ARG A 216 -12.13 -9.21 10.84
CA ARG A 216 -11.62 -9.31 12.22
C ARG A 216 -10.74 -10.56 12.35
N LEU A 217 -9.53 -10.42 12.88
CA LEU A 217 -8.68 -11.55 13.24
C LEU A 217 -8.11 -11.41 14.66
N ASP A 218 -8.19 -12.53 15.37
CA ASP A 218 -7.63 -12.79 16.70
C ASP A 218 -6.10 -12.98 16.66
N ARG A 219 -5.49 -12.73 17.82
CA ARG A 219 -4.05 -12.65 18.04
C ARG A 219 -3.36 -14.02 17.93
N GLY A 220 -2.33 -14.12 17.09
CA GLY A 220 -1.39 -15.24 17.04
C GLY A 220 -0.05 -14.78 16.48
N HIS A 221 1.06 -15.22 17.11
CA HIS A 221 2.42 -14.86 16.73
C HIS A 221 2.74 -15.32 15.29
N ALA A 222 2.87 -14.36 14.38
CA ALA A 222 3.38 -14.58 13.03
C ALA A 222 4.17 -13.35 12.58
N ARG A 223 5.28 -13.59 11.87
CA ARG A 223 6.12 -12.54 11.28
C ARG A 223 5.53 -12.21 9.92
N TRP A 224 4.82 -11.10 9.82
CA TRP A 224 4.10 -10.68 8.62
C TRP A 224 4.96 -9.72 7.78
N ALA A 225 4.99 -9.92 6.47
CA ALA A 225 5.43 -8.91 5.51
C ALA A 225 4.19 -8.33 4.82
N THR A 226 3.85 -7.07 5.11
CA THR A 226 2.82 -6.31 4.39
C THR A 226 3.49 -5.59 3.24
N VAL A 227 3.13 -5.90 2.00
CA VAL A 227 3.66 -5.18 0.83
C VAL A 227 3.03 -3.79 0.83
N GLY A 228 3.84 -2.74 1.00
CA GLY A 228 3.44 -1.35 0.85
C GLY A 228 4.24 -0.71 -0.28
N ALA A 229 3.54 -0.10 -1.24
CA ALA A 229 4.12 0.61 -2.39
C ALA A 229 4.43 2.07 -2.05
N VAL A 230 5.55 2.61 -2.51
CA VAL A 230 5.92 4.05 -2.42
C VAL A 230 5.09 4.88 -3.38
#